data_AF-A0A7S4HH97-F1
#
_entry.id   AF-A0A7S4HH97-F1
#
_cell.length_a   1.000
_cell.length_b   1.000
_cell.length_c   1.000
_cell.angle_alpha   90.00
_cell.angle_beta   90.00
_cell.angle_gamma   90.00
#
_symmetry.space_group_name_H-M   'P 1'
#
loop_
_entity.id
_entity.type
_entity.pdbx_description
1 polymer ?
#
loop_
_entity_poly.entity_id
_entity_poly.type
_entity_poly.pdbx_seq_one_letter_code
_entity_poly.pdbx_strand_id
1 'polypeptide(L)'
;TSYELSGALTVGGAGDVTFVEEDGIDYAPVTVQLPGGERVPFLFTVKELNAKGNLSQFGGDFTVPSYRGATFLDPKGRGNATGYDNAVALPAAADAEELLKENVKNTAALKGSAVFNVAKFDAKTGEVAGVFESIQPSDTDLGAKAPKDVKITGLWYAQIN
;
A
#
# COMPACT_ATOMS: atom_id res chain seq x y z
N THR A 1 6.20 13.39 5.00
CA THR A 1 7.31 12.46 5.22
C THR A 1 8.16 12.43 3.98
N SER A 2 9.49 12.38 4.10
CA SER A 2 10.40 12.15 2.97
C SER A 2 10.61 10.65 2.83
N TYR A 3 10.18 10.08 1.71
CA TYR A 3 10.44 8.70 1.33
C TYR A 3 11.51 8.76 0.24
N GLU A 4 12.70 8.26 0.54
CA GLU A 4 13.77 8.12 -0.47
C GLU A 4 13.40 6.94 -1.35
N LEU A 5 12.73 7.24 -2.47
CA LEU A 5 12.28 6.28 -3.47
C LEU A 5 13.02 6.56 -4.77
N SER A 6 13.47 5.51 -5.44
CA SER A 6 14.18 5.56 -6.71
C SER A 6 13.41 4.80 -7.78
N GLY A 7 13.65 5.17 -9.04
CA GLY A 7 13.01 4.53 -10.16
C GLY A 7 13.44 5.10 -11.50
N ALA A 8 13.16 4.36 -12.57
CA ALA A 8 13.46 4.76 -13.91
C ALA A 8 12.39 5.72 -14.45
N LEU A 9 12.81 6.91 -14.88
CA LEU A 9 11.97 7.89 -15.57
C LEU A 9 12.30 7.92 -17.05
N THR A 10 11.33 7.65 -17.91
CA THR A 10 11.44 7.81 -19.37
C THR A 10 10.51 8.92 -19.83
N VAL A 11 11.05 9.85 -20.62
CA VAL A 11 10.27 10.90 -21.29
C VAL A 11 10.36 10.72 -22.80
N GLY A 12 9.23 10.46 -23.44
CA GLY A 12 9.11 10.29 -24.89
C GLY A 12 9.12 11.63 -25.64
N GLY A 13 9.37 11.59 -26.95
CA GLY A 13 9.47 12.78 -27.80
C GLY A 13 8.18 13.61 -27.90
N ALA A 14 7.02 13.03 -27.59
CA ALA A 14 5.72 13.71 -27.54
C ALA A 14 5.32 14.17 -26.11
N GLY A 15 6.22 14.05 -25.13
CA GLY A 15 5.95 14.40 -23.73
C GLY A 15 5.28 13.28 -22.92
N ASP A 16 5.24 12.06 -23.46
CA ASP A 16 4.83 10.86 -22.73
C ASP A 16 5.79 10.57 -21.58
N VAL A 17 5.26 10.35 -20.39
CA VAL A 17 6.04 10.04 -19.18
C VAL A 17 5.76 8.60 -18.77
N THR A 18 6.81 7.85 -18.49
CA THR A 18 6.73 6.56 -17.78
C THR A 18 7.68 6.60 -16.60
N PHE A 19 7.17 6.33 -15.41
CA PHE A 19 7.93 6.16 -14.19
C PHE A 19 7.74 4.73 -13.68
N VAL A 20 8.85 4.03 -13.43
CA VAL A 20 8.85 2.69 -12.84
C VAL A 20 9.61 2.74 -11.53
N GLU A 21 8.92 2.49 -10.43
CA GLU A 21 9.52 2.35 -9.10
C GLU A 21 10.42 1.11 -9.04
N GLU A 22 11.57 1.24 -8.38
CA GLU A 22 12.59 0.17 -8.32
C GLU A 22 13.04 -0.16 -6.89
N ASP A 23 13.25 0.86 -6.05
CA ASP A 23 13.75 0.66 -4.68
C ASP A 23 13.40 1.85 -3.77
N GLY A 24 13.59 1.65 -2.48
CA GLY A 24 13.53 2.68 -1.45
C GLY A 24 12.51 2.41 -0.36
N ILE A 25 12.20 3.46 0.41
CA ILE A 25 11.17 3.39 1.45
C ILE A 25 9.81 3.67 0.81
N ASP A 26 9.27 2.67 0.13
CA ASP A 26 8.04 2.72 -0.68
C ASP A 26 6.77 2.31 0.10
N TYR A 27 6.88 2.13 1.43
CA TYR A 27 5.74 1.83 2.30
C TYR A 27 5.87 2.45 3.70
N ALA A 28 4.71 2.67 4.34
CA ALA A 28 4.61 3.12 5.72
C ALA A 28 3.33 2.57 6.38
N PRO A 29 3.42 1.88 7.52
CA PRO A 29 2.25 1.48 8.28
C PRO A 29 1.61 2.72 8.92
N VAL A 30 0.31 2.90 8.70
CA VAL A 30 -0.47 4.02 9.23
C VAL A 30 -1.71 3.47 9.92
N THR A 31 -2.12 4.11 11.01
CA THR A 31 -3.43 3.86 11.63
C THR A 31 -4.14 5.19 11.83
N VAL A 32 -5.33 5.30 11.26
CA VAL A 32 -6.21 6.44 11.47
C VAL A 32 -7.40 6.03 12.34
N GLN A 33 -8.02 7.01 13.00
CA GLN A 33 -9.22 6.78 13.81
C GLN A 33 -10.39 7.53 13.18
N LEU A 34 -11.44 6.79 12.81
CA LEU A 34 -12.68 7.36 12.30
C LEU A 34 -13.48 7.99 13.46
N PRO A 35 -14.39 8.94 13.15
CA PRO A 35 -15.41 9.35 14.10
C PRO A 35 -16.15 8.13 14.66
N GLY A 36 -16.40 8.10 15.96
CA GLY A 36 -16.95 6.92 16.66
C GLY A 36 -15.88 5.96 17.21
N GLY A 37 -14.60 6.22 16.90
CA GLY A 37 -13.47 5.61 17.59
C GLY A 37 -12.91 4.34 16.95
N GLU A 38 -13.47 3.90 15.82
CA GLU A 38 -12.93 2.81 15.02
C GLU A 38 -11.51 3.15 14.53
N ARG A 39 -10.55 2.25 14.75
CA ARG A 39 -9.19 2.37 14.23
C ARG A 39 -9.05 1.57 12.93
N VAL A 40 -8.58 2.25 11.88
CA VAL A 40 -8.36 1.67 10.56
C VAL A 40 -6.86 1.67 10.26
N PRO A 41 -6.16 0.53 10.48
CA PRO A 41 -4.81 0.37 10.01
C PRO A 41 -4.78 0.17 8.49
N PHE A 42 -3.76 0.69 7.84
CA PHE A 42 -3.48 0.49 6.42
C PHE A 42 -1.99 0.69 6.15
N LEU A 43 -1.49 0.12 5.06
CA LEU A 43 -0.11 0.25 4.64
C LEU A 43 -0.04 1.26 3.51
N PHE A 44 0.23 2.54 3.79
CA PHE A 44 0.46 3.52 2.72
C PHE A 44 1.64 3.04 1.88
N THR A 45 1.49 2.92 0.57
CA THR A 45 2.56 2.38 -0.29
C THR A 45 2.40 2.84 -1.74
N VAL A 46 3.50 2.73 -2.49
CA VAL A 46 3.56 2.84 -3.95
C VAL A 46 4.45 1.73 -4.54
N LYS A 47 4.48 0.57 -3.86
CA LYS A 47 5.27 -0.61 -4.26
C LYS A 47 5.00 -1.05 -5.69
N GLU A 48 6.05 -1.28 -6.46
CA GLU A 48 5.97 -1.75 -7.84
C GLU A 48 5.14 -0.82 -8.74
N LEU A 49 5.10 0.48 -8.40
CA LEU A 49 4.36 1.48 -9.17
C LEU A 49 4.90 1.55 -10.59
N ASN A 50 4.02 1.36 -11.56
CA ASN A 50 4.28 1.60 -12.98
C ASN A 50 3.33 2.71 -13.47
N ALA A 51 3.80 3.94 -13.37
CA ALA A 51 3.00 5.12 -13.67
C ALA A 51 3.26 5.63 -15.08
N LYS A 52 2.19 5.97 -15.80
CA LYS A 52 2.23 6.48 -17.16
C LYS A 52 1.38 7.73 -17.30
N GLY A 53 1.71 8.58 -18.25
CA GLY A 53 0.92 9.76 -18.57
C GLY A 53 1.73 10.76 -19.37
N ASN A 54 1.62 12.04 -19.01
CA ASN A 54 2.32 13.14 -19.64
C ASN A 54 2.99 14.06 -18.59
N LEU A 55 3.65 15.12 -19.06
CA LEU A 55 4.37 16.07 -18.21
C LEU A 55 3.51 16.83 -17.19
N SER A 56 2.18 16.87 -17.35
CA SER A 56 1.27 17.52 -16.40
C SER A 56 0.69 16.53 -15.38
N GLN A 57 0.41 15.31 -15.82
CA GLN A 57 -0.22 14.29 -14.99
C GLN A 57 0.20 12.89 -15.44
N PHE A 58 0.56 12.05 -14.48
CA PHE A 58 0.85 10.65 -14.67
C PHE A 58 0.29 9.82 -13.51
N GLY A 59 -0.02 8.56 -13.75
CA GLY A 59 -0.60 7.69 -12.73
C GLY A 59 -0.52 6.23 -13.11
N GLY A 60 -0.80 5.36 -12.15
CA GLY A 60 -0.69 3.93 -12.34
C GLY A 60 -1.15 3.14 -11.14
N ASP A 61 -1.22 1.83 -11.34
CA ASP A 61 -1.50 0.88 -10.28
C ASP A 61 -0.20 0.51 -9.55
N PHE A 62 -0.34 0.10 -8.30
CA PHE A 62 0.73 -0.39 -7.46
C PHE A 62 0.23 -1.54 -6.57
N THR A 63 1.17 -2.32 -6.06
CA THR A 63 0.90 -3.45 -5.17
C THR A 63 0.70 -2.95 -3.74
N VAL A 64 -0.34 -3.47 -3.07
CA VAL A 64 -0.60 -3.23 -1.64
C VAL A 64 -0.41 -4.53 -0.89
N PRO A 65 0.79 -4.79 -0.34
CA PRO A 65 1.02 -5.98 0.47
C PRO A 65 0.08 -6.02 1.68
N SER A 66 -0.15 -7.23 2.20
CA SER A 66 -0.84 -7.39 3.48
C SER A 66 -0.15 -6.55 4.57
N TYR A 67 -0.94 -5.79 5.34
CA TYR A 67 -0.46 -4.96 6.44
C TYR A 67 0.33 -5.77 7.48
N ARG A 68 -0.02 -7.06 7.63
CA ARG A 68 0.71 -8.03 8.46
C ARG A 68 1.40 -9.05 7.56
N GLY A 69 2.69 -9.30 7.82
CA GLY A 69 3.47 -10.32 7.13
C GLY A 69 3.02 -11.75 7.44
N ALA A 70 3.46 -12.71 6.63
CA ALA A 70 3.00 -14.11 6.75
C ALA A 70 3.39 -14.81 8.05
N THR A 71 4.43 -14.34 8.73
CA THR A 71 4.89 -14.84 10.04
C THR A 71 4.25 -14.12 11.22
N PHE A 72 3.32 -13.19 10.99
CA PHE A 72 2.58 -12.56 12.07
C PHE A 72 1.72 -13.58 12.81
N LEU A 73 1.76 -13.52 14.14
CA LEU A 73 0.93 -14.34 15.02
C LEU A 73 -0.15 -13.48 15.67
N ASP A 74 -1.39 -13.92 15.52
CA ASP A 74 -2.51 -13.32 16.25
C ASP A 74 -2.44 -13.65 17.76
N PRO A 75 -3.28 -13.04 18.62
CA PRO A 75 -3.24 -13.29 20.06
C PRO A 75 -3.49 -14.74 20.49
N LYS A 76 -3.99 -15.60 19.58
CA LYS A 76 -4.18 -17.04 19.80
C LYS A 76 -3.03 -17.87 19.23
N GLY A 77 -1.95 -17.22 18.79
CA GLY A 77 -0.79 -17.87 18.19
C GLY A 77 -1.05 -18.39 16.78
N ARG A 78 -2.12 -17.94 16.11
CA ARG A 78 -2.43 -18.35 14.74
C ARG A 78 -1.74 -17.44 13.73
N GLY A 79 -1.22 -18.01 12.65
CA GLY A 79 -0.55 -17.27 11.58
C GLY A 79 -0.68 -17.98 10.24
N ASN A 80 -0.12 -17.38 9.19
CA ASN A 80 -0.19 -17.97 7.84
C ASN A 80 0.97 -18.96 7.61
N ALA A 81 2.21 -18.50 7.74
CA ALA A 81 3.40 -19.32 7.51
C ALA A 81 3.94 -19.98 8.78
N THR A 82 3.61 -19.44 9.95
CA THR A 82 4.01 -19.94 11.27
C THR A 82 2.83 -19.85 12.24
N GLY A 83 2.87 -20.63 13.32
CA GLY A 83 1.81 -20.65 14.34
C GLY A 83 0.81 -21.79 14.14
N TYR A 84 -0.28 -21.72 14.91
CA TYR A 84 -1.39 -22.67 14.80
C TYR A 84 -2.31 -22.32 13.63
N ASP A 85 -2.93 -23.32 13.03
CA ASP A 85 -3.93 -23.17 11.97
C ASP A 85 -5.37 -23.11 12.51
N ASN A 86 -5.59 -23.40 13.79
CA ASN A 86 -6.90 -23.39 14.42
C ASN A 86 -6.91 -22.82 15.85
N ALA A 87 -8.09 -22.74 16.45
CA ALA A 87 -8.28 -22.21 17.80
C ALA A 87 -8.00 -23.28 18.87
N VAL A 88 -6.72 -23.61 19.10
CA VAL A 88 -6.27 -24.67 20.03
C VAL A 88 -6.80 -24.56 21.46
N ALA A 89 -7.18 -23.36 21.91
CA ALA A 89 -7.77 -23.11 23.22
C ALA A 89 -9.24 -23.59 23.34
N LEU A 90 -9.89 -23.95 22.22
CA LEU A 90 -11.27 -24.43 22.16
C LEU A 90 -11.33 -25.76 21.41
N PRO A 91 -10.84 -26.88 21.97
CA PRO A 91 -10.68 -28.13 21.22
C PRO A 91 -11.95 -28.63 20.52
N ALA A 92 -13.12 -28.46 21.16
CA ALA A 92 -14.40 -28.89 20.60
C ALA A 92 -14.93 -28.01 19.47
N ALA A 93 -14.45 -26.77 19.36
CA ALA A 93 -14.89 -25.79 18.37
C ALA A 93 -13.71 -25.29 17.51
N ALA A 94 -12.57 -25.97 17.55
CA ALA A 94 -11.31 -25.48 16.99
C ALA A 94 -11.43 -25.14 15.50
N ASP A 95 -12.19 -25.98 14.78
CA ASP A 95 -12.43 -25.90 13.34
C ASP A 95 -13.90 -25.54 13.01
N ALA A 96 -14.61 -24.88 13.92
CA ALA A 96 -15.97 -24.40 13.66
C ALA A 96 -15.99 -23.45 12.45
N GLU A 97 -17.02 -23.55 11.60
CA GLU A 97 -17.15 -22.73 10.38
C GLU A 97 -17.10 -21.23 10.68
N GLU A 98 -17.61 -20.80 11.84
CA GLU A 98 -17.60 -19.41 12.27
C GLU A 98 -16.18 -18.86 12.52
N LEU A 99 -15.21 -19.73 12.80
CA LEU A 99 -13.82 -19.37 13.04
C LEU A 99 -12.95 -19.48 11.78
N LEU A 100 -13.52 -19.92 10.66
CA LEU A 100 -12.74 -20.23 9.46
C LEU A 100 -12.02 -18.99 8.92
N LYS A 101 -12.63 -17.81 9.02
CA LYS A 101 -12.01 -16.53 8.60
C LYS A 101 -10.83 -16.13 9.47
N GLU A 102 -10.87 -16.46 10.76
CA GLU A 102 -9.80 -16.16 11.71
C GLU A 102 -8.73 -17.25 11.75
N ASN A 103 -9.07 -18.50 11.41
CA ASN A 103 -8.16 -19.64 11.33
C ASN A 103 -7.35 -19.61 10.02
N VAL A 104 -8.03 -19.45 8.89
CA VAL A 104 -7.39 -19.38 7.57
C VAL A 104 -6.85 -17.97 7.33
N LYS A 105 -5.63 -17.73 7.79
CA LYS A 105 -4.93 -16.47 7.54
C LYS A 105 -4.60 -16.32 6.05
N ASN A 106 -4.87 -15.17 5.47
CA ASN A 106 -4.58 -14.84 4.09
C ASN A 106 -3.74 -13.57 3.99
N THR A 107 -2.58 -13.66 3.36
CA THR A 107 -1.60 -12.58 3.18
C THR A 107 -1.55 -12.06 1.74
N ALA A 108 -2.56 -12.39 0.92
CA ALA A 108 -2.63 -11.98 -0.46
C ALA A 108 -2.54 -10.45 -0.58
N ALA A 109 -1.68 -9.99 -1.49
CA ALA A 109 -1.58 -8.59 -1.83
C ALA A 109 -2.83 -8.13 -2.59
N LEU A 110 -3.18 -6.86 -2.37
CA LEU A 110 -4.23 -6.17 -3.09
C LEU A 110 -3.61 -5.14 -4.06
N LYS A 111 -4.45 -4.38 -4.75
CA LYS A 111 -4.01 -3.32 -5.66
C LYS A 111 -4.49 -1.96 -5.19
N GLY A 112 -3.64 -0.96 -5.35
CA GLY A 112 -3.98 0.45 -5.21
C GLY A 112 -3.71 1.18 -6.53
N SER A 113 -4.16 2.43 -6.61
CA SER A 113 -3.92 3.30 -7.77
C SER A 113 -3.60 4.72 -7.29
N ALA A 114 -2.70 5.39 -8.00
CA ALA A 114 -2.33 6.77 -7.71
C ALA A 114 -2.24 7.62 -8.96
N VAL A 115 -2.55 8.91 -8.80
CA VAL A 115 -2.40 9.96 -9.80
C VAL A 115 -1.54 11.07 -9.21
N PHE A 116 -0.52 11.46 -9.96
CA PHE A 116 0.43 12.51 -9.63
C PHE A 116 0.26 13.65 -10.63
N ASN A 117 0.04 14.85 -10.10
CA ASN A 117 0.00 16.08 -10.89
C ASN A 117 1.28 16.87 -10.65
N VAL A 118 1.95 17.28 -11.71
CA VAL A 118 3.15 18.12 -11.64
C VAL A 118 2.72 19.58 -11.49
N ALA A 119 3.25 20.26 -10.47
CA ALA A 119 2.94 21.66 -10.21
C ALA A 119 4.13 22.60 -10.52
N LYS A 120 5.35 22.16 -10.26
CA LYS A 120 6.58 22.93 -10.47
C LYS A 120 7.70 22.05 -10.97
N PHE A 121 8.53 22.60 -11.84
CA PHE A 121 9.75 21.97 -12.35
C PHE A 121 10.86 23.02 -12.46
N ASP A 122 12.03 22.71 -11.90
CA ASP A 122 13.25 23.49 -12.08
C ASP A 122 14.22 22.74 -12.99
N ALA A 123 14.37 23.24 -14.23
CA ALA A 123 15.24 22.63 -15.22
C ALA A 123 16.74 22.74 -14.90
N LYS A 124 17.15 23.62 -13.97
CA LYS A 124 18.56 23.77 -13.58
C LYS A 124 19.00 22.70 -12.60
N THR A 125 18.11 22.31 -11.69
CA THR A 125 18.40 21.35 -10.61
C THR A 125 17.80 19.97 -10.87
N GLY A 126 16.88 19.86 -11.84
CA GLY A 126 16.13 18.64 -12.11
C GLY A 126 15.01 18.40 -11.08
N GLU A 127 14.72 19.37 -10.22
CA GLU A 127 13.74 19.24 -9.15
C GLU A 127 12.32 19.39 -9.69
N VAL A 128 11.44 18.48 -9.28
CA VAL A 128 10.03 18.47 -9.65
C VAL A 128 9.17 18.27 -8.42
N ALA A 129 8.05 18.98 -8.33
CA ALA A 129 7.14 18.88 -7.20
C ALA A 129 5.68 19.01 -7.65
N GLY A 130 4.78 18.45 -6.86
CA GLY A 130 3.37 18.44 -7.21
C GLY A 130 2.45 17.93 -6.12
N VAL A 131 1.24 17.56 -6.54
CA VAL A 131 0.20 16.98 -5.69
C VAL A 131 -0.13 15.57 -6.16
N PHE A 132 -0.47 14.68 -5.24
CA PHE A 132 -0.92 13.34 -5.57
C PHE A 132 -2.24 13.01 -4.89
N GLU A 133 -2.97 12.09 -5.52
CA GLU A 133 -4.10 11.38 -4.94
C GLU A 133 -3.86 9.88 -5.13
N SER A 134 -4.02 9.11 -4.06
CA SER A 134 -3.89 7.66 -4.04
C SER A 134 -5.15 7.04 -3.42
N ILE A 135 -5.62 5.95 -4.01
CA ILE A 135 -6.71 5.13 -3.48
C ILE A 135 -6.17 3.73 -3.30
N GLN A 136 -6.24 3.22 -2.08
CA GLN A 136 -5.75 1.89 -1.74
C GLN A 136 -6.55 1.27 -0.59
N PRO A 137 -6.62 -0.08 -0.54
CA PRO A 137 -7.31 -0.78 0.52
C PRO A 137 -6.59 -0.70 1.87
N SER A 138 -7.37 -0.78 2.95
CA SER A 138 -6.90 -0.92 4.32
C SER A 138 -6.47 -2.35 4.66
N ASP A 139 -5.99 -2.54 5.90
CA ASP A 139 -5.75 -3.86 6.48
C ASP A 139 -6.99 -4.77 6.43
N THR A 140 -6.76 -6.05 6.13
CA THR A 140 -7.77 -7.13 6.11
C THR A 140 -7.69 -8.03 7.35
N ASP A 141 -6.81 -7.73 8.31
CA ASP A 141 -6.47 -8.57 9.45
C ASP A 141 -6.16 -10.02 9.03
N LEU A 142 -5.26 -10.15 8.05
CA LEU A 142 -4.93 -11.43 7.41
C LEU A 142 -6.16 -12.13 6.81
N GLY A 143 -7.04 -11.38 6.13
CA GLY A 143 -8.23 -11.91 5.45
C GLY A 143 -9.48 -12.07 6.32
N ALA A 144 -9.40 -11.79 7.62
CA ALA A 144 -10.54 -11.94 8.53
C ALA A 144 -11.63 -10.85 8.34
N LYS A 145 -11.27 -9.67 7.82
CA LYS A 145 -12.21 -8.56 7.56
C LYS A 145 -12.07 -8.00 6.15
N ALA A 146 -13.17 -7.44 5.65
CA ALA A 146 -13.17 -6.69 4.41
C ALA A 146 -12.34 -5.40 4.55
N PRO A 147 -11.45 -5.09 3.59
CA PRO A 147 -10.72 -3.83 3.60
C PRO A 147 -11.66 -2.65 3.32
N LYS A 148 -11.32 -1.47 3.86
CA LYS A 148 -11.93 -0.19 3.50
C LYS A 148 -11.08 0.49 2.42
N ASP A 149 -11.70 1.23 1.52
CA ASP A 149 -10.97 2.09 0.60
C ASP A 149 -10.48 3.34 1.33
N VAL A 150 -9.18 3.60 1.26
CA VAL A 150 -8.53 4.77 1.85
C VAL A 150 -8.05 5.68 0.75
N LYS A 151 -8.53 6.93 0.76
CA LYS A 151 -8.02 7.99 -0.11
C LYS A 151 -6.95 8.80 0.62
N ILE A 152 -5.76 8.89 0.03
CA ILE A 152 -4.63 9.67 0.53
C ILE A 152 -4.35 10.78 -0.48
N THR A 153 -4.34 12.02 -0.03
CA THR A 153 -3.92 13.17 -0.84
C THR A 153 -2.74 13.86 -0.18
N GLY A 154 -1.78 14.34 -0.97
CA GLY A 154 -0.63 15.03 -0.41
C GLY A 154 0.22 15.73 -1.45
N LEU A 155 1.37 16.21 -0.97
CA LEU A 155 2.42 16.78 -1.81
C LEU A 155 3.46 15.71 -2.10
N TRP A 156 4.08 15.79 -3.28
CA TRP A 156 5.22 14.96 -3.64
C TRP A 156 6.35 15.83 -4.21
N TYR A 157 7.55 15.28 -4.16
CA TYR A 157 8.79 15.89 -4.65
C TYR A 157 9.68 14.79 -5.21
N ALA A 158 10.40 15.09 -6.29
CA ALA A 158 11.45 14.24 -6.82
C ALA A 158 12.58 15.09 -7.41
N GLN A 159 13.76 14.48 -7.54
CA GLN A 159 14.89 15.04 -8.27
C GLN A 159 15.24 14.09 -9.42
N ILE A 160 15.26 14.63 -10.64
CA ILE A 160 15.62 13.92 -11.86
C ILE A 160 17.11 14.16 -12.10
N ASN A 161 17.88 13.07 -12.22
CA ASN A 161 19.32 13.09 -12.48
C ASN A 161 19.64 12.66 -13.91
#